data_AF-A0A660NZK7-F1
#
_entry.id   AF-A0A660NZK7-F1
#
_cell.length_a   1.000
_cell.length_b   1.000
_cell.length_c   1.000
_cell.angle_alpha   90.00
_cell.angle_beta   90.00
_cell.angle_gamma   90.00
#
_symmetry.space_group_name_H-M   'P 1'
#
loop_
_entity.id
_entity.type
_entity.pdbx_description
1 polymer ?
#
loop_
_entity_poly.entity_id
_entity_poly.type
_entity_poly.pdbx_seq_one_letter_code
_entity_poly.pdbx_strand_id
1 'polypeptide(L)'
;MKRISTLFSLLCIAATMFAQGWKANYGGVMLQGFYWDSYQDSKWTNLETQAKDLAAYFNLVWLPQSAQARNTPSMGYDDYYWFSNYNSSFGNEAELLSLIGTFKANGINTIADVVINHRATTAGWFDFPTETYNNVTYTMTSEDVAKNDDSGKALTEAQKEGVQLSSNLDSGEDWDGMRDLDHNSINVQNTVKAYLQMLKDKFGYAGFRYDMVKGYAG
;
A
#
# COMPACT_ATOMS: atom_id res chain seq x y z
N MET A 1 -24.06 -34.94 -46.72
CA MET A 1 -23.62 -35.57 -45.45
C MET A 1 -22.40 -34.90 -44.81
N LYS A 2 -21.34 -34.54 -45.55
CA LYS A 2 -20.13 -33.90 -44.96
C LYS A 2 -20.39 -32.59 -44.19
N ARG A 3 -21.23 -31.69 -44.71
CA ARG A 3 -21.54 -30.38 -44.07
C ARG A 3 -22.33 -30.49 -42.75
N ILE A 4 -23.19 -31.50 -42.61
CA ILE A 4 -23.95 -31.75 -41.37
C ILE A 4 -23.03 -32.33 -40.30
N SER A 5 -22.10 -33.21 -40.69
CA SER A 5 -21.12 -33.80 -39.78
C SER A 5 -20.16 -32.75 -39.22
N THR A 6 -19.72 -31.78 -40.04
CA THR A 6 -18.83 -30.69 -39.59
C THR A 6 -19.53 -29.72 -38.62
N LEU A 7 -20.83 -29.45 -38.83
CA LEU A 7 -21.61 -28.59 -37.94
C LEU A 7 -21.83 -29.24 -36.57
N PHE A 8 -22.07 -30.57 -36.55
CA PHE A 8 -22.23 -31.34 -35.31
C PHE A 8 -20.93 -31.40 -34.51
N SER A 9 -19.78 -31.57 -35.18
CA SER A 9 -18.46 -31.54 -34.52
C SER A 9 -18.14 -30.18 -33.88
N LEU A 10 -18.52 -29.07 -34.51
CA LEU A 10 -18.32 -27.71 -33.97
C LEU A 10 -19.20 -27.44 -32.74
N LEU A 11 -20.44 -27.91 -32.73
CA LEU A 11 -21.35 -27.81 -31.58
C LEU A 11 -20.87 -28.62 -30.37
N CYS A 12 -20.29 -29.81 -30.60
CA CYS A 12 -19.73 -30.62 -29.53
C CYS A 12 -18.47 -29.99 -28.90
N ILE A 13 -17.61 -29.34 -29.70
CA ILE A 13 -16.42 -28.65 -29.17
C ILE A 13 -16.84 -27.44 -28.31
N ALA A 14 -17.81 -26.65 -28.78
CA ALA A 14 -18.35 -25.52 -28.00
C ALA A 14 -19.04 -25.99 -26.69
N ALA A 15 -19.72 -27.14 -26.70
CA ALA A 15 -20.32 -27.73 -25.49
C ALA A 15 -19.28 -28.25 -24.47
N THR A 16 -18.04 -28.48 -24.89
CA THR A 16 -16.93 -28.85 -23.99
C THR A 16 -16.08 -27.65 -23.54
N MET A 17 -16.27 -26.48 -24.15
CA MET A 17 -15.65 -25.23 -23.73
C MET A 17 -16.47 -24.59 -22.60
N PHE A 18 -16.60 -25.30 -21.48
CA PHE A 18 -16.86 -24.58 -20.23
C PHE A 18 -15.59 -23.80 -19.92
N ALA A 19 -15.67 -22.46 -19.92
CA ALA A 19 -14.66 -21.65 -19.26
C ALA A 19 -14.44 -22.29 -17.89
N GLN A 20 -13.18 -22.59 -17.55
CA GLN A 20 -12.85 -23.21 -16.28
C GLN A 20 -13.30 -22.21 -15.19
N GLY A 21 -14.53 -22.40 -14.72
CA GLY A 21 -15.14 -21.56 -13.71
C GLY A 21 -14.24 -21.56 -12.48
N TRP A 22 -14.43 -20.58 -11.62
CA TRP A 22 -13.69 -20.55 -10.36
C TRP A 22 -13.84 -21.88 -9.64
N LYS A 23 -12.75 -22.33 -9.00
CA LYS A 23 -12.75 -23.58 -8.23
C LYS A 23 -13.95 -23.56 -7.28
N ALA A 24 -14.62 -24.70 -7.12
CA ALA A 24 -15.64 -24.86 -6.10
C ALA A 24 -15.04 -24.41 -4.75
N ASN A 25 -15.71 -23.46 -4.07
CA ASN A 25 -15.27 -22.79 -2.84
C ASN A 25 -14.30 -21.59 -2.99
N TYR A 26 -14.35 -20.89 -4.12
CA TYR A 26 -13.76 -19.56 -4.20
C TYR A 26 -14.30 -18.61 -3.10
N GLY A 27 -13.39 -18.02 -2.32
CA GLY A 27 -13.70 -17.24 -1.11
C GLY A 27 -13.81 -15.72 -1.29
N GLY A 28 -13.77 -15.21 -2.53
CA GLY A 28 -14.07 -13.82 -2.86
C GLY A 28 -13.06 -13.13 -3.78
N VAL A 29 -13.52 -12.12 -4.55
CA VAL A 29 -12.69 -11.37 -5.53
C VAL A 29 -12.12 -10.12 -4.92
N MET A 30 -10.82 -9.92 -5.19
CA MET A 30 -10.15 -8.67 -4.92
C MET A 30 -10.11 -7.79 -6.17
N LEU A 31 -10.44 -6.52 -6.01
CA LEU A 31 -10.21 -5.46 -6.98
C LEU A 31 -9.03 -4.60 -6.51
N GLN A 32 -8.08 -4.33 -7.41
CA GLN A 32 -7.21 -3.17 -7.24
C GLN A 32 -8.01 -1.92 -7.58
N GLY A 33 -8.35 -1.10 -6.58
CA GLY A 33 -9.28 0.03 -6.70
C GLY A 33 -8.70 1.27 -7.38
N PHE A 34 -7.53 1.16 -7.99
CA PHE A 34 -6.81 2.27 -8.60
C PHE A 34 -5.87 1.78 -9.70
N TYR A 35 -5.44 2.71 -10.53
CA TYR A 35 -4.34 2.54 -11.47
C TYR A 35 -3.45 3.79 -11.46
N TRP A 36 -2.32 3.75 -12.17
CA TRP A 36 -1.41 4.90 -12.21
C TRP A 36 -2.10 6.15 -12.77
N ASP A 37 -1.92 7.30 -12.11
CA ASP A 37 -2.56 8.59 -12.43
C ASP A 37 -4.10 8.63 -12.33
N SER A 38 -4.72 7.67 -11.66
CA SER A 38 -6.18 7.59 -11.50
C SER A 38 -6.77 8.54 -10.44
N TYR A 39 -6.09 9.63 -10.06
CA TYR A 39 -6.48 10.49 -8.91
C TYR A 39 -7.95 10.92 -8.89
N GLN A 40 -8.54 11.16 -10.07
CA GLN A 40 -9.96 11.47 -10.18
C GLN A 40 -10.81 10.20 -10.06
N ASP A 41 -10.51 9.15 -10.81
CA ASP A 41 -11.33 7.93 -10.84
C ASP A 41 -11.30 7.15 -9.53
N SER A 42 -10.14 7.08 -8.87
CA SER A 42 -9.93 6.39 -7.59
C SER A 42 -10.05 7.32 -6.38
N LYS A 43 -10.54 8.56 -6.57
CA LYS A 43 -10.89 9.45 -5.46
C LYS A 43 -11.85 8.73 -4.51
N TRP A 44 -11.68 8.89 -3.20
CA TRP A 44 -12.49 8.20 -2.19
C TRP A 44 -13.98 8.32 -2.43
N THR A 45 -14.44 9.54 -2.72
CA THR A 45 -15.86 9.80 -3.03
C THR A 45 -16.33 9.08 -4.28
N ASN A 46 -15.48 8.95 -5.30
CA ASN A 46 -15.83 8.31 -6.57
C ASN A 46 -15.91 6.79 -6.41
N LEU A 47 -14.97 6.17 -5.70
CA LEU A 47 -15.05 4.76 -5.33
C LEU A 47 -16.29 4.49 -4.46
N GLU A 48 -16.60 5.38 -3.51
CA GLU A 48 -17.74 5.22 -2.62
C GLU A 48 -19.06 5.16 -3.39
N THR A 49 -19.25 6.01 -4.41
CA THR A 49 -20.45 5.98 -5.26
C THR A 49 -20.65 4.66 -6.00
N GLN A 50 -19.58 3.89 -6.22
CA GLN A 50 -19.60 2.62 -6.94
C GLN A 50 -19.84 1.41 -6.03
N ALA A 51 -20.00 1.61 -4.72
CA ALA A 51 -20.05 0.51 -3.75
C ALA A 51 -21.05 -0.60 -4.09
N LYS A 52 -22.26 -0.26 -4.56
CA LYS A 52 -23.29 -1.24 -4.93
C LYS A 52 -22.91 -2.03 -6.18
N ASP A 53 -22.35 -1.37 -7.18
CA ASP A 53 -21.96 -2.00 -8.43
C ASP A 53 -20.75 -2.92 -8.20
N LEU A 54 -19.78 -2.47 -7.40
CA LEU A 54 -18.62 -3.28 -7.02
C LEU A 54 -19.01 -4.49 -6.17
N ALA A 55 -19.97 -4.35 -5.24
CA ALA A 55 -20.39 -5.42 -4.34
C ALA A 55 -21.00 -6.63 -5.05
N ALA A 56 -21.49 -6.46 -6.28
CA ALA A 56 -21.98 -7.56 -7.11
C ALA A 56 -20.86 -8.50 -7.57
N TYR A 57 -19.60 -8.05 -7.54
CA TYR A 57 -18.46 -8.78 -8.11
C TYR A 57 -17.30 -8.95 -7.14
N PHE A 58 -17.06 -8.01 -6.22
CA PHE A 58 -15.88 -7.95 -5.39
C PHE A 58 -16.20 -8.03 -3.90
N ASN A 59 -15.31 -8.69 -3.15
CA ASN A 59 -15.39 -8.85 -1.70
C ASN A 59 -14.27 -8.10 -0.97
N LEU A 60 -13.24 -7.70 -1.71
CA LEU A 60 -12.07 -7.00 -1.20
C LEU A 60 -11.64 -5.92 -2.19
N VAL A 61 -11.37 -4.71 -1.72
CA VAL A 61 -10.79 -3.64 -2.55
C VAL A 61 -9.46 -3.20 -1.95
N TRP A 62 -8.41 -3.27 -2.75
CA TRP A 62 -7.11 -2.68 -2.43
C TRP A 62 -7.13 -1.20 -2.78
N LEU A 63 -7.08 -0.37 -1.74
CA LEU A 63 -7.01 1.09 -1.85
C LEU A 63 -5.54 1.54 -1.93
N PRO A 64 -5.22 2.60 -2.68
CA PRO A 64 -3.87 3.17 -2.70
C PRO A 64 -3.45 3.67 -1.31
N GLN A 65 -2.15 3.94 -1.14
CA GLN A 65 -1.62 4.51 0.10
C GLN A 65 -2.43 5.77 0.45
N SER A 66 -2.92 5.81 1.68
CA SER A 66 -4.05 6.68 2.03
C SER A 66 -3.68 7.94 2.79
N ALA A 67 -2.43 8.05 3.24
CA ALA A 67 -1.94 9.24 3.93
C ALA A 67 -1.41 10.28 2.92
N GLN A 68 -1.07 11.48 3.41
CA GLN A 68 -0.35 12.44 2.58
C GLN A 68 1.07 11.92 2.32
N ALA A 69 1.39 11.70 1.04
CA ALA A 69 2.73 11.38 0.59
C ALA A 69 3.59 12.65 0.43
N ARG A 70 4.87 12.51 0.08
CA ARG A 70 5.79 13.66 0.01
C ARG A 70 5.37 14.68 -1.04
N ASN A 71 4.91 14.22 -2.20
CA ASN A 71 4.47 15.05 -3.31
C ASN A 71 2.94 15.10 -3.39
N THR A 72 2.44 16.13 -4.08
CA THR A 72 1.02 16.29 -4.38
C THR A 72 0.87 16.84 -5.81
N PRO A 73 0.26 16.09 -6.76
CA PRO A 73 -0.28 14.75 -6.58
C PRO A 73 0.81 13.68 -6.46
N SER A 74 0.43 12.54 -5.89
CA SER A 74 1.24 11.32 -5.79
C SER A 74 0.36 10.08 -5.64
N MET A 75 0.82 8.96 -6.23
CA MET A 75 0.27 7.61 -6.04
C MET A 75 0.62 6.98 -4.70
N GLY A 76 1.47 7.63 -3.90
CA GLY A 76 1.71 7.30 -2.49
C GLY A 76 2.96 6.44 -2.20
N TYR A 77 3.72 6.05 -3.22
CA TYR A 77 4.99 5.33 -3.05
C TYR A 77 6.17 6.21 -2.64
N ASP A 78 5.99 7.53 -2.65
CA ASP A 78 6.88 8.51 -2.04
C ASP A 78 6.45 8.77 -0.57
N ASP A 79 6.30 7.66 0.16
CA ASP A 79 5.60 7.57 1.44
C ASP A 79 6.23 8.49 2.52
N TYR A 80 5.40 9.22 3.27
CA TYR A 80 5.86 10.32 4.13
C TYR A 80 5.19 10.33 5.51
N TYR A 81 3.89 10.63 5.59
CA TYR A 81 3.13 10.58 6.84
C TYR A 81 2.55 9.19 7.08
N TRP A 82 2.67 8.68 8.30
CA TRP A 82 2.06 7.40 8.71
C TRP A 82 0.88 7.57 9.65
N PHE A 83 0.81 8.66 10.42
CA PHE A 83 -0.15 8.78 11.53
C PHE A 83 -1.03 10.02 11.47
N SER A 84 -0.46 11.15 11.03
CA SER A 84 -0.99 12.47 11.39
C SER A 84 -1.74 13.19 10.28
N ASN A 85 -1.50 12.83 9.00
CA ASN A 85 -2.09 13.55 7.88
C ASN A 85 -2.58 12.61 6.79
N TYR A 86 -3.90 12.55 6.65
CA TYR A 86 -4.61 11.73 5.66
C TYR A 86 -5.29 12.57 4.56
N ASN A 87 -4.70 13.72 4.24
CA ASN A 87 -5.05 14.49 3.03
C ASN A 87 -4.18 14.04 1.86
N SER A 88 -4.58 12.92 1.25
CA SER A 88 -3.90 12.32 0.09
C SER A 88 -4.36 12.92 -1.24
N SER A 89 -3.74 12.48 -2.33
CA SER A 89 -4.20 12.78 -3.70
C SER A 89 -5.59 12.22 -4.03
N PHE A 90 -6.08 11.26 -3.23
CA PHE A 90 -7.35 10.57 -3.42
C PHE A 90 -8.47 11.13 -2.54
N GLY A 91 -8.15 12.05 -1.61
CA GLY A 91 -9.12 12.65 -0.70
C GLY A 91 -8.61 12.75 0.73
N ASN A 92 -9.49 13.19 1.62
CA ASN A 92 -9.20 13.42 3.04
C ASN A 92 -9.61 12.23 3.94
N GLU A 93 -9.21 12.31 5.22
CA GLU A 93 -9.49 11.30 6.24
C GLU A 93 -10.98 10.95 6.38
N ALA A 94 -11.86 11.95 6.36
CA ALA A 94 -13.29 11.75 6.53
C ALA A 94 -13.90 11.03 5.32
N GLU A 95 -13.48 11.38 4.10
CA GLU A 95 -13.87 10.69 2.87
C GLU A 95 -13.38 9.24 2.88
N LEU A 96 -12.17 8.98 3.38
CA LEU A 96 -11.64 7.62 3.51
C LEU A 96 -12.45 6.77 4.51
N LEU A 97 -12.76 7.32 5.68
CA LEU A 97 -13.60 6.64 6.68
C LEU A 97 -15.00 6.36 6.14
N SER A 98 -15.58 7.31 5.38
CA SER A 98 -16.87 7.13 4.71
C SER A 98 -16.82 6.00 3.69
N LEU A 99 -15.81 6.00 2.81
CA LEU A 99 -15.59 4.95 1.82
C LEU A 99 -15.50 3.57 2.48
N ILE A 100 -14.63 3.39 3.48
CA ILE A 100 -14.45 2.09 4.14
C ILE A 100 -15.74 1.66 4.83
N GLY A 101 -16.44 2.58 5.50
CA GLY A 101 -17.73 2.31 6.14
C GLY A 101 -18.80 1.87 5.14
N THR A 102 -18.93 2.59 4.02
CA THR A 102 -19.88 2.29 2.95
C THR A 102 -19.55 0.96 2.27
N PHE A 103 -18.28 0.67 1.97
CA PHE A 103 -17.85 -0.61 1.42
C PHE A 103 -18.19 -1.75 2.36
N LYS A 104 -17.87 -1.62 3.66
CA LYS A 104 -18.19 -2.63 4.67
C LYS A 104 -19.68 -2.88 4.79
N ALA A 105 -20.51 -1.83 4.73
CA ALA A 105 -21.98 -1.95 4.75
C ALA A 105 -22.55 -2.68 3.52
N ASN A 106 -21.82 -2.67 2.40
CA ASN A 106 -22.17 -3.40 1.18
C ASN A 106 -21.43 -4.75 1.04
N GLY A 107 -20.77 -5.24 2.10
CA GLY A 107 -20.09 -6.54 2.09
C GLY A 107 -18.72 -6.56 1.39
N ILE A 108 -18.13 -5.38 1.17
CA ILE A 108 -16.79 -5.20 0.62
C ILE A 108 -15.83 -4.87 1.77
N ASN A 109 -14.78 -5.66 1.94
CA ASN A 109 -13.66 -5.33 2.81
C ASN A 109 -12.64 -4.45 2.06
N THR A 110 -11.81 -3.70 2.78
CA THR A 110 -10.70 -2.94 2.19
C THR A 110 -9.35 -3.41 2.72
N ILE A 111 -8.32 -3.40 1.86
CA ILE A 111 -6.93 -3.49 2.30
C ILE A 111 -6.18 -2.20 1.96
N ALA A 112 -5.27 -1.81 2.86
CA ALA A 112 -4.41 -0.66 2.66
C ALA A 112 -3.16 -1.05 1.87
N ASP A 113 -2.73 -0.20 0.95
CA ASP A 113 -1.36 -0.24 0.43
C ASP A 113 -0.40 0.25 1.51
N VAL A 114 0.61 -0.57 1.83
CA VAL A 114 1.57 -0.33 2.91
C VAL A 114 2.96 -0.23 2.32
N VAL A 115 3.52 0.97 2.33
CA VAL A 115 4.89 1.28 1.91
C VAL A 115 5.74 1.49 3.16
N ILE A 116 6.50 0.46 3.53
CA ILE A 116 7.33 0.46 4.75
C ILE A 116 8.78 0.08 4.48
N ASN A 117 9.16 -0.11 3.23
CA ASN A 117 10.56 -0.29 2.85
C ASN A 117 11.36 0.97 3.14
N HIS A 118 10.86 2.09 2.64
CA HIS A 118 11.53 3.36 2.64
C HIS A 118 10.58 4.45 3.13
N ARG A 119 11.14 5.61 3.47
CA ARG A 119 10.35 6.75 3.87
C ARG A 119 10.99 8.07 3.43
N ALA A 120 10.14 9.00 3.01
CA ALA A 120 10.54 10.34 2.65
C ALA A 120 10.89 11.16 3.91
N THR A 121 11.83 12.08 3.75
CA THR A 121 12.21 13.08 4.75
C THR A 121 11.55 14.44 4.49
N THR A 122 11.51 15.33 5.47
CA THR A 122 11.01 16.71 5.36
C THR A 122 12.03 17.59 4.66
N ALA A 123 13.29 17.52 5.09
CA ALA A 123 14.43 18.24 4.56
C ALA A 123 15.69 17.36 4.62
N GLY A 124 16.63 17.58 3.69
CA GLY A 124 17.86 16.79 3.65
C GLY A 124 17.62 15.29 3.63
N TRP A 125 18.56 14.52 4.16
CA TRP A 125 18.55 13.06 4.07
C TRP A 125 17.92 12.38 5.29
N PHE A 126 17.86 13.01 6.46
CA PHE A 126 17.52 12.30 7.71
C PHE A 126 16.47 13.00 8.60
N ASP A 127 15.81 14.05 8.10
CA ASP A 127 14.76 14.77 8.83
C ASP A 127 13.39 14.11 8.62
N PHE A 128 13.07 13.02 9.32
CA PHE A 128 11.76 12.38 9.19
C PHE A 128 10.65 13.13 9.94
N PRO A 129 9.38 13.00 9.52
CA PRO A 129 8.24 13.52 10.27
C PRO A 129 8.21 13.00 11.71
N THR A 130 7.99 13.90 12.65
CA THR A 130 7.62 13.55 14.02
C THR A 130 6.11 13.59 14.15
N GLU A 131 5.51 12.46 14.49
CA GLU A 131 4.05 12.30 14.50
C GLU A 131 3.57 11.77 15.84
N THR A 132 2.38 12.16 16.28
CA THR A 132 1.80 11.66 17.53
C THR A 132 0.50 10.91 17.26
N TYR A 133 0.42 9.68 17.75
CA TYR A 133 -0.78 8.84 17.71
C TYR A 133 -0.98 8.13 19.04
N ASN A 134 -2.21 8.15 19.57
CA ASN A 134 -2.56 7.56 20.86
C ASN A 134 -1.64 7.99 22.03
N ASN A 135 -1.31 9.30 22.09
CA ASN A 135 -0.41 9.90 23.09
C ASN A 135 1.03 9.36 23.06
N VAL A 136 1.44 8.70 21.97
CA VAL A 136 2.81 8.28 21.72
C VAL A 136 3.34 9.08 20.55
N THR A 137 4.52 9.68 20.72
CA THR A 137 5.24 10.38 19.66
C THR A 137 6.23 9.43 19.00
N TYR A 138 6.12 9.30 17.68
CA TYR A 138 6.97 8.48 16.83
C TYR A 138 7.86 9.40 16.00
N THR A 139 9.16 9.13 16.05
CA THR A 139 10.19 9.83 15.27
C THR A 139 11.18 8.77 14.78
N MET A 140 11.46 8.79 13.48
CA MET A 140 12.61 8.11 12.91
C MET A 140 13.76 9.10 12.77
N THR A 141 14.99 8.61 12.82
CA THR A 141 16.20 9.42 12.70
C THR A 141 17.16 8.82 11.68
N SER A 142 18.34 9.43 11.51
CA SER A 142 19.41 8.84 10.70
C SER A 142 19.80 7.43 11.17
N GLU A 143 19.68 7.13 12.49
CA GLU A 143 19.99 5.81 13.04
C GLU A 143 18.95 4.73 12.68
N ASP A 144 17.82 5.13 12.08
CA ASP A 144 16.79 4.22 11.56
C ASP A 144 16.94 3.95 10.05
N VAL A 145 18.00 4.47 9.43
CA VAL A 145 18.33 4.26 8.01
C VAL A 145 19.42 3.21 7.89
N ALA A 146 19.25 2.27 6.94
CA ALA A 146 20.20 1.21 6.69
C ALA A 146 21.60 1.75 6.35
N LYS A 147 22.65 1.09 6.85
CA LYS A 147 24.04 1.58 6.74
C LYS A 147 24.54 1.71 5.30
N ASN A 148 24.07 0.83 4.42
CA ASN A 148 24.42 0.79 2.99
C ASN A 148 23.33 1.36 2.09
N ASP A 149 22.34 2.07 2.66
CA ASP A 149 21.27 2.75 1.92
C ASP A 149 21.81 3.56 0.73
N ASP A 150 21.16 3.41 -0.41
CA ASP A 150 21.49 4.04 -1.68
C ASP A 150 22.95 3.78 -2.06
N SER A 151 23.33 2.50 -2.05
CA SER A 151 24.68 2.03 -2.32
C SER A 151 25.78 2.77 -1.53
N GLY A 152 25.47 3.15 -0.28
CA GLY A 152 26.36 3.88 0.63
C GLY A 152 26.41 5.39 0.43
N LYS A 153 25.60 5.97 -0.45
CA LYS A 153 25.47 7.44 -0.57
C LYS A 153 24.91 8.04 0.71
N ALA A 154 24.00 7.34 1.40
CA ALA A 154 23.47 7.77 2.69
C ALA A 154 24.58 7.93 3.72
N LEU A 155 25.48 6.96 3.80
CA LEU A 155 26.62 7.01 4.72
C LEU A 155 27.55 8.18 4.40
N THR A 156 27.77 8.45 3.11
CA THR A 156 28.57 9.59 2.66
C THR A 156 27.94 10.92 3.10
N GLU A 157 26.62 11.04 3.03
CA GLU A 157 25.92 12.25 3.48
C GLU A 157 25.91 12.36 5.01
N ALA A 158 25.65 11.27 5.73
CA ALA A 158 25.68 11.23 7.19
C ALA A 158 27.04 11.71 7.75
N GLN A 159 28.14 11.31 7.10
CA GLN A 159 29.49 11.77 7.45
C GLN A 159 29.69 13.28 7.24
N LYS A 160 29.05 13.89 6.23
CA LYS A 160 29.11 15.34 6.00
C LYS A 160 28.27 16.10 7.02
N GLU A 161 27.09 15.58 7.35
CA GLU A 161 26.16 16.19 8.32
C GLU A 161 26.61 15.94 9.78
N GLY A 162 27.55 15.03 10.01
CA GLY A 162 28.05 14.68 11.34
C GLY A 162 27.11 13.79 12.15
N VAL A 163 26.24 13.04 11.48
CA VAL A 163 25.28 12.11 12.08
C VAL A 163 25.69 10.66 11.86
N GLN A 164 25.10 9.73 12.61
CA GLN A 164 25.31 8.30 12.45
C GLN A 164 24.12 7.64 11.76
N LEU A 165 24.39 6.63 10.93
CA LEU A 165 23.37 5.71 10.42
C LEU A 165 23.22 4.51 11.36
N SER A 166 22.24 3.66 11.06
CA SER A 166 22.18 2.33 11.68
C SER A 166 23.51 1.59 11.52
N SER A 167 23.80 0.69 12.47
CA SER A 167 24.88 -0.28 12.33
C SER A 167 24.54 -1.42 11.37
N ASN A 168 23.25 -1.63 11.10
CA ASN A 168 22.75 -2.75 10.31
C ASN A 168 22.79 -2.43 8.82
N LEU A 169 23.07 -3.45 8.02
CA LEU A 169 22.90 -3.38 6.57
C LEU A 169 21.41 -3.54 6.24
N ASP A 170 21.03 -3.03 5.08
CA ASP A 170 19.79 -3.38 4.41
C ASP A 170 19.66 -4.91 4.35
N SER A 171 18.45 -5.36 4.64
CA SER A 171 18.08 -6.77 4.69
C SER A 171 17.52 -7.29 3.36
N GLY A 172 17.31 -6.41 2.36
CA GLY A 172 16.78 -6.76 1.06
C GLY A 172 17.54 -6.14 -0.12
N GLU A 173 16.81 -5.91 -1.21
CA GLU A 173 17.28 -5.21 -2.40
C GLU A 173 17.28 -3.68 -2.21
N ASP A 174 18.47 -3.08 -2.34
CA ASP A 174 18.70 -1.64 -2.31
C ASP A 174 17.86 -0.88 -3.35
N TRP A 175 17.38 0.31 -2.96
CA TRP A 175 16.61 1.22 -3.82
C TRP A 175 16.91 2.68 -3.49
N ASP A 176 17.29 3.46 -4.50
CA ASP A 176 17.84 4.81 -4.34
C ASP A 176 16.79 5.94 -4.30
N GLY A 177 15.50 5.60 -4.32
CA GLY A 177 14.43 6.60 -4.43
C GLY A 177 14.19 7.41 -3.16
N MET A 178 14.38 6.81 -1.98
CA MET A 178 14.15 7.41 -0.65
C MET A 178 15.06 6.77 0.40
N ARG A 179 14.91 7.14 1.68
CA ARG A 179 15.71 6.52 2.74
C ARG A 179 15.20 5.13 3.05
N ASP A 180 16.07 4.16 2.84
CA ASP A 180 15.80 2.76 3.17
C ASP A 180 15.82 2.53 4.69
N LEU A 181 14.73 1.97 5.21
CA LEU A 181 14.53 1.81 6.64
C LEU A 181 15.22 0.55 7.16
N ASP A 182 15.94 0.68 8.27
CA ASP A 182 16.53 -0.47 8.94
C ASP A 182 15.45 -1.28 9.68
N HIS A 183 14.95 -2.34 9.06
CA HIS A 183 13.96 -3.25 9.69
C HIS A 183 14.52 -4.08 10.85
N ASN A 184 15.84 -4.03 11.13
CA ASN A 184 16.41 -4.56 12.37
C ASN A 184 16.39 -3.53 13.52
N SER A 185 16.10 -2.26 13.26
CA SER A 185 15.93 -1.22 14.29
C SER A 185 14.66 -1.50 15.09
N ILE A 186 14.80 -1.53 16.42
CA ILE A 186 13.65 -1.67 17.32
C ILE A 186 12.67 -0.49 17.20
N ASN A 187 13.18 0.70 16.89
CA ASN A 187 12.35 1.89 16.68
C ASN A 187 11.54 1.79 15.39
N VAL A 188 12.17 1.35 14.29
CA VAL A 188 11.47 1.05 13.02
C VAL A 188 10.39 -0.01 13.24
N GLN A 189 10.73 -1.14 13.86
CA GLN A 189 9.77 -2.21 14.11
C GLN A 189 8.58 -1.76 14.96
N ASN A 190 8.82 -0.99 16.03
CA ASN A 190 7.76 -0.49 16.90
C ASN A 190 6.87 0.52 16.16
N THR A 191 7.47 1.40 15.36
CA THR A 191 6.75 2.40 14.57
C THR A 191 5.90 1.75 13.48
N VAL A 192 6.42 0.76 12.76
CA VAL A 192 5.67 -0.02 11.77
C VAL A 192 4.52 -0.78 12.42
N LYS A 193 4.75 -1.46 13.56
CA LYS A 193 3.67 -2.16 14.29
C LYS A 193 2.56 -1.20 14.71
N ALA A 194 2.91 -0.02 15.23
CA ALA A 194 1.93 0.99 15.60
C ALA A 194 1.15 1.53 14.39
N TYR A 195 1.83 1.77 13.26
CA TYR A 195 1.22 2.20 12.02
C TYR A 195 0.20 1.18 11.51
N LEU A 196 0.60 -0.09 11.39
CA LEU A 196 -0.28 -1.18 10.96
C LEU A 196 -1.46 -1.36 11.92
N GLN A 197 -1.23 -1.24 13.23
CA GLN A 197 -2.30 -1.32 14.22
C GLN A 197 -3.30 -0.16 14.06
N MET A 198 -2.84 1.07 13.83
CA MET A 198 -3.70 2.22 13.56
C MET A 198 -4.55 2.00 12.30
N LEU A 199 -3.97 1.51 11.21
CA LEU A 199 -4.73 1.22 9.97
C LEU A 199 -5.91 0.27 10.25
N LYS A 200 -5.72 -0.72 11.12
CA LYS A 200 -6.81 -1.63 11.51
C LYS A 200 -7.80 -0.97 12.46
N ASP A 201 -7.32 -0.33 13.52
CA ASP A 201 -8.18 0.13 14.62
C ASP A 201 -8.91 1.43 14.31
N LYS A 202 -8.22 2.40 13.70
CA LYS A 202 -8.79 3.72 13.36
C LYS A 202 -9.60 3.66 12.07
N PHE A 203 -9.02 3.07 11.03
CA PHE A 203 -9.63 3.09 9.69
C PHE A 203 -10.48 1.86 9.38
N GLY A 204 -10.26 0.75 10.06
CA GLY A 204 -11.07 -0.47 9.87
C GLY A 204 -10.64 -1.32 8.67
N TYR A 205 -9.41 -1.17 8.17
CA TYR A 205 -8.88 -2.03 7.12
C TYR A 205 -8.87 -3.50 7.55
N ALA A 206 -9.25 -4.39 6.64
CA ALA A 206 -9.29 -5.84 6.87
C ALA A 206 -7.90 -6.50 6.75
N GLY A 207 -6.94 -5.81 6.11
CA GLY A 207 -5.60 -6.32 5.88
C GLY A 207 -4.74 -5.33 5.09
N PHE A 208 -3.63 -5.82 4.57
CA PHE A 208 -2.60 -5.00 3.92
C PHE A 208 -2.12 -5.65 2.63
N ARG A 209 -1.79 -4.81 1.65
CA ARG A 209 -0.92 -5.14 0.52
C ARG A 209 0.43 -4.49 0.82
N TYR A 210 1.48 -5.30 0.96
CA TYR A 210 2.82 -4.81 1.24
C TYR A 210 3.53 -4.45 -0.06
N ASP A 211 3.99 -3.20 -0.16
CA ASP A 211 4.84 -2.76 -1.26
C ASP A 211 6.30 -3.18 -1.03
N MET A 212 7.05 -3.33 -2.13
CA MET A 212 8.50 -3.52 -2.14
C MET A 212 9.02 -4.62 -1.19
N VAL A 213 8.31 -5.75 -1.04
CA VAL A 213 8.66 -6.84 -0.09
C VAL A 213 10.00 -7.53 -0.33
N LYS A 214 10.68 -7.23 -1.44
CA LYS A 214 12.04 -7.73 -1.73
C LYS A 214 13.13 -6.83 -1.12
N GLY A 215 12.79 -5.63 -0.70
CA GLY A 215 13.72 -4.65 -0.13
C GLY A 215 13.81 -4.68 1.39
N TYR A 216 13.09 -5.58 2.06
CA TYR A 216 13.23 -5.78 3.50
C TYR A 216 12.88 -7.20 3.91
N ALA A 217 13.53 -7.69 4.96
CA ALA A 217 13.13 -8.89 5.66
C ALA A 217 12.01 -8.58 6.67
N GLY A 218 11.06 -9.51 6.82
CA GLY A 218 9.94 -9.41 7.77
C GLY A 218 10.20 -10.01 9.14
#